data_AF-A0A856MIF9-F1
#
_entry.id   AF-A0A856MIF9-F1
#
_cell.length_a   1.000
_cell.length_b   1.000
_cell.length_c   1.000
_cell.angle_alpha   90.00
_cell.angle_beta   90.00
_cell.angle_gamma   90.00
#
_symmetry.space_group_name_H-M   'P 1'
#
loop_
_entity.id
_entity.type
_entity.pdbx_description
1 polymer ?
#
loop_
_entity_poly.entity_id
_entity_poly.type
_entity_poly.pdbx_seq_one_letter_code
_entity_poly.pdbx_strand_id
1 'polypeptide(L)'
;MKVLGLVLSTLFLLTPPVMAVEYQGKNIDGTKLAAKAYYRATGGVYDVQVRFKQNRATIYFDGGYETTIQLSQKVITDPSNISGFGKLGHIFLNRAFSIGLIPDNNFVGDTQPSSSPPLEGFWKISLDSKDLNKFIHSGQSDKRSNSTIHLRTSKE
;
A
#
# COMPACT_ATOMS: atom_id res chain seq x y z
N MET A 1 -46.77 -31.17 -20.66
CA MET A 1 -46.09 -30.20 -19.77
C MET A 1 -44.73 -30.78 -19.39
N LYS A 2 -43.62 -30.19 -19.83
CA LYS A 2 -42.26 -30.52 -19.38
C LYS A 2 -41.64 -29.21 -18.94
N VAL A 3 -41.55 -29.00 -17.64
CA VAL A 3 -40.86 -27.83 -17.06
C VAL A 3 -39.40 -28.23 -16.91
N LEU A 4 -38.55 -27.64 -17.75
CA LEU A 4 -37.10 -27.69 -17.62
C LEU A 4 -36.72 -26.93 -16.34
N GLY A 5 -36.30 -27.67 -15.31
CA GLY A 5 -35.79 -27.09 -14.06
C GLY A 5 -34.38 -26.54 -14.28
N LEU A 6 -34.30 -25.23 -14.51
CA LEU A 6 -33.07 -24.47 -14.57
C LEU A 6 -32.70 -24.08 -13.12
N VAL A 7 -31.82 -24.86 -12.48
CA VAL A 7 -31.23 -24.50 -11.18
C VAL A 7 -29.75 -24.22 -11.42
N LEU A 8 -29.46 -23.04 -11.96
CA LEU A 8 -28.11 -22.50 -12.03
C LEU A 8 -28.16 -21.03 -11.67
N SER A 9 -28.26 -20.71 -10.37
CA SER A 9 -28.05 -19.36 -9.85
C SER A 9 -27.96 -19.44 -8.33
N THR A 10 -26.77 -19.18 -7.76
CA THR A 10 -26.56 -18.36 -6.54
C THR A 10 -25.14 -18.45 -5.95
N LEU A 11 -24.23 -19.30 -6.45
CA LEU A 11 -22.89 -19.41 -5.85
C LEU A 11 -21.89 -18.36 -6.39
N PHE A 12 -22.13 -17.06 -6.19
CA PHE A 12 -21.17 -16.01 -6.61
C PHE A 12 -21.00 -14.80 -5.67
N LEU A 13 -21.34 -14.87 -4.39
CA LEU A 13 -21.34 -13.66 -3.54
C LEU A 13 -20.71 -13.82 -2.14
N LEU A 14 -19.53 -14.43 -2.04
CA LEU A 14 -18.79 -14.50 -0.77
C LEU A 14 -17.31 -14.12 -0.85
N THR A 15 -16.84 -13.49 -1.93
CA THR A 15 -15.53 -12.84 -1.86
C THR A 15 -15.69 -11.55 -1.04
N PRO A 16 -15.00 -11.42 0.12
CA PRO A 16 -14.96 -10.14 0.80
C PRO A 16 -14.44 -9.09 -0.21
N PRO A 17 -14.93 -7.84 -0.16
CA PRO A 17 -14.36 -6.80 -0.99
C PRO A 17 -12.84 -6.82 -0.75
N VAL A 18 -12.07 -6.98 -1.84
CA VAL A 18 -10.62 -6.82 -1.76
C VAL A 18 -10.38 -5.35 -1.44
N MET A 19 -10.31 -5.06 -0.15
CA MET A 19 -10.06 -3.72 0.37
C MET A 19 -8.63 -3.38 -0.02
N ALA A 20 -8.45 -2.44 -0.94
CA ALA A 20 -7.15 -1.91 -1.32
C ALA A 20 -6.83 -0.65 -0.53
N VAL A 21 -5.56 -0.30 -0.39
CA VAL A 21 -5.18 1.03 0.10
C VAL A 21 -5.54 2.07 -0.97
N GLU A 22 -6.20 3.14 -0.54
CA GLU A 22 -6.71 4.18 -1.43
C GLU A 22 -6.09 5.55 -1.11
N TYR A 23 -5.77 6.32 -2.15
CA TYR A 23 -5.46 7.74 -2.07
C TYR A 23 -6.21 8.51 -3.17
N GLN A 24 -7.00 9.51 -2.78
CA GLN A 24 -7.84 10.32 -3.70
C GLN A 24 -8.73 9.48 -4.65
N GLY A 25 -9.36 8.41 -4.16
CA GLY A 25 -10.20 7.54 -5.00
C GLY A 25 -9.43 6.55 -5.87
N LYS A 26 -8.09 6.52 -5.80
CA LYS A 26 -7.25 5.62 -6.59
C LYS A 26 -6.64 4.54 -5.71
N ASN A 27 -6.76 3.29 -6.15
CA ASN A 27 -6.05 2.15 -5.57
C ASN A 27 -4.54 2.32 -5.77
N ILE A 28 -3.77 2.23 -4.69
CA ILE A 28 -2.31 2.33 -4.70
C ILE A 28 -1.58 1.02 -4.35
N ASP A 29 -2.32 -0.08 -4.19
CA ASP A 29 -1.76 -1.39 -3.89
C ASP A 29 -0.81 -1.86 -4.99
N GLY A 30 0.20 -2.63 -4.58
CA GLY A 30 1.15 -3.29 -5.47
C GLY A 30 2.24 -2.37 -6.04
N THR A 31 2.06 -1.06 -6.02
CA THR A 31 3.04 -0.08 -6.49
C THR A 31 4.09 0.19 -5.42
N LYS A 32 5.37 0.19 -5.80
CA LYS A 32 6.46 0.69 -4.95
C LYS A 32 6.56 2.20 -5.13
N LEU A 33 6.44 2.93 -4.04
CA LEU A 33 6.57 4.39 -4.00
C LEU A 33 7.74 4.78 -3.12
N ALA A 34 8.53 5.76 -3.55
CA ALA A 34 9.57 6.35 -2.71
C ALA A 34 8.95 7.02 -1.48
N ALA A 35 9.60 6.90 -0.32
CA ALA A 35 9.11 7.45 0.93
C ALA A 35 10.23 7.68 1.94
N LYS A 36 9.91 8.44 3.00
CA LYS A 36 10.64 8.45 4.27
C LYS A 36 9.87 7.66 5.30
N ALA A 37 10.54 6.78 6.03
CA ALA A 37 9.96 6.04 7.15
C ALA A 37 10.66 6.42 8.46
N TYR A 38 9.87 6.84 9.44
CA TYR A 38 10.31 7.09 10.81
C TYR A 38 9.89 5.91 11.70
N TYR A 39 10.86 5.32 12.40
CA TYR A 39 10.61 4.29 13.40
C TYR A 39 10.76 4.85 14.81
N ARG A 40 9.68 4.84 15.59
CA ARG A 40 9.67 5.49 16.91
C ARG A 40 10.65 4.85 17.90
N ALA A 41 10.81 3.53 17.87
CA ALA A 41 11.66 2.82 18.83
C ALA A 41 13.12 3.25 18.77
N THR A 42 13.65 3.51 17.56
CA THR A 42 15.04 3.96 17.37
C THR A 42 15.16 5.46 17.15
N GLY A 43 14.05 6.16 16.90
CA GLY A 43 14.05 7.56 16.47
C GLY A 43 14.60 7.77 15.05
N GLY A 44 14.94 6.71 14.33
CA GLY A 44 15.57 6.79 13.02
C GLY A 44 14.60 7.17 11.90
N VAL A 45 15.12 7.90 10.91
CA VAL A 45 14.42 8.24 9.67
C VAL A 45 15.19 7.63 8.51
N TYR A 46 14.50 6.90 7.65
CA TYR A 46 15.09 6.11 6.58
C TYR A 46 14.48 6.51 5.24
N ASP A 47 15.32 6.71 4.23
CA ASP A 47 14.88 6.72 2.84
C ASP A 47 14.59 5.28 2.43
N VAL A 48 13.37 5.04 1.94
CA VAL A 48 12.83 3.70 1.70
C VAL A 48 11.96 3.69 0.44
N GLN A 49 11.65 2.49 -0.04
CA GLN A 49 10.47 2.29 -0.89
C GLN A 49 9.37 1.63 -0.06
N VAL A 50 8.11 1.94 -0.35
CA VAL A 50 6.96 1.33 0.32
C VAL A 50 6.03 0.74 -0.72
N ARG A 51 5.57 -0.48 -0.47
CA ARG A 51 4.50 -1.12 -1.24
C ARG A 51 3.31 -1.40 -0.34
N PHE A 52 2.16 -0.88 -0.74
CA PHE A 52 0.90 -1.14 -0.05
C PHE A 52 0.26 -2.43 -0.56
N LYS A 53 -0.40 -3.15 0.35
CA LYS A 53 -1.27 -4.28 0.02
C LYS A 53 -2.33 -4.41 1.09
N GLN A 54 -3.57 -4.19 0.72
CA GLN A 54 -4.75 -4.26 1.57
C GLN A 54 -4.71 -3.31 2.78
N ASN A 55 -4.35 -3.81 3.96
CA ASN A 55 -4.19 -2.98 5.17
C ASN A 55 -2.73 -2.99 5.65
N ARG A 56 -1.79 -3.41 4.81
CA ARG A 56 -0.38 -3.57 5.16
C ARG A 56 0.50 -2.68 4.28
N ALA A 57 1.64 -2.29 4.83
CA ALA A 57 2.71 -1.65 4.07
C ALA A 57 4.01 -2.44 4.25
N THR A 58 4.59 -2.88 3.14
CA THR A 58 5.94 -3.44 3.14
C THR A 58 6.93 -2.30 2.87
N ILE A 59 7.84 -2.08 3.80
CA ILE A 59 8.90 -1.07 3.77
C ILE A 59 10.18 -1.76 3.32
N TYR A 60 10.81 -1.25 2.26
CA TYR A 60 12.05 -1.74 1.68
C TYR A 60 13.18 -0.77 2.00
N PHE A 61 14.21 -1.26 2.68
CA PHE A 61 15.40 -0.49 3.03
C PHE A 61 16.51 -0.67 1.99
N ASP A 62 17.40 0.31 1.93
CA ASP A 62 18.67 0.19 1.22
C ASP A 62 19.48 -0.97 1.85
N GLY A 63 19.93 -1.90 1.01
CA GLY A 63 20.58 -3.15 1.43
C GLY A 63 19.71 -4.40 1.26
N GLY A 64 18.47 -4.27 0.77
CA GLY A 64 17.62 -5.40 0.38
C GLY A 64 16.77 -5.98 1.51
N TYR A 65 16.83 -5.39 2.70
CA TYR A 65 15.99 -5.76 3.83
C TYR A 65 14.59 -5.19 3.68
N GLU A 66 13.59 -5.90 4.20
CA GLU A 66 12.21 -5.43 4.25
C GLU A 66 11.56 -5.73 5.59
N THR A 67 10.55 -4.92 5.93
CA THR A 67 9.63 -5.21 7.02
C THR A 67 8.21 -4.94 6.57
N THR A 68 7.23 -5.60 7.19
CA THR A 68 5.81 -5.36 6.91
C THR A 68 5.13 -4.86 8.17
N ILE A 69 4.38 -3.77 8.02
CA ILE A 69 3.62 -3.14 9.10
C ILE A 69 2.12 -3.20 8.80
N GLN A 70 1.33 -3.23 9.86
CA GLN A 70 -0.12 -3.09 9.82
C GLN A 70 -0.47 -1.59 9.81
N LEU A 71 -1.16 -1.11 8.78
CA LEU A 71 -1.59 0.29 8.73
C LEU A 71 -2.68 0.57 9.76
N SER A 72 -2.63 1.76 10.36
CA SER A 72 -3.67 2.27 11.26
C SER A 72 -4.95 2.66 10.52
N GLN A 73 -4.82 3.01 9.24
CA GLN A 73 -5.91 3.45 8.37
C GLN A 73 -5.78 2.81 6.99
N LYS A 74 -6.90 2.42 6.39
CA LYS A 74 -6.94 1.83 5.04
C LYS A 74 -7.03 2.90 3.94
N VAL A 75 -7.69 4.02 4.23
CA VAL A 75 -7.78 5.17 3.34
C VAL A 75 -6.72 6.18 3.76
N ILE A 76 -5.82 6.53 2.84
CA ILE A 76 -4.80 7.54 3.07
C ILE A 76 -5.39 8.90 2.73
N THR A 77 -5.50 9.75 3.74
CA THR A 77 -5.97 11.14 3.60
C THR A 77 -4.80 12.12 3.50
N ASP A 78 -3.72 11.86 4.22
CA ASP A 78 -2.48 12.62 4.19
C ASP A 78 -1.30 11.69 3.84
N PRO A 79 -0.74 11.78 2.63
CA PRO A 79 0.36 10.92 2.19
C PRO A 79 1.68 11.23 2.91
N SER A 80 1.78 12.35 3.63
CA SER A 80 2.95 12.73 4.44
C SER A 80 2.89 12.20 5.88
N ASN A 81 1.75 11.64 6.29
CA ASN A 81 1.48 11.23 7.66
C ASN A 81 0.70 9.90 7.72
N ILE A 82 1.22 8.88 7.06
CA ILE A 82 0.67 7.53 7.11
C ILE A 82 1.24 6.83 8.34
N SER A 83 0.39 6.27 9.19
CA SER A 83 0.83 5.57 10.40
C SER A 83 0.52 4.07 10.35
N GLY A 84 1.34 3.30 11.05
CA GLY A 84 1.12 1.87 11.23
C GLY A 84 1.97 1.28 12.35
N PHE A 85 1.72 0.01 12.62
CA PHE A 85 2.37 -0.73 13.71
C PHE A 85 3.00 -2.01 13.18
N GLY A 86 4.25 -2.23 13.54
CA GLY A 86 5.00 -3.45 13.24
C GLY A 86 6.33 -3.40 13.97
N LYS A 87 6.72 -4.53 14.54
CA LYS A 87 7.98 -4.65 15.27
C LYS A 87 9.11 -5.00 14.32
N LEU A 88 10.26 -4.38 14.56
CA LEU A 88 11.51 -4.77 13.93
C LEU A 88 12.26 -5.73 14.86
N GLY A 89 12.60 -6.91 14.33
CA GLY A 89 13.79 -7.63 14.77
C GLY A 89 15.06 -6.82 14.45
N HIS A 90 16.26 -7.38 14.69
CA HIS A 90 17.49 -6.72 14.26
C HIS A 90 17.64 -6.76 12.73
N ILE A 91 17.43 -5.63 12.06
CA ILE A 91 17.71 -5.44 10.64
C ILE A 91 19.08 -4.78 10.50
N PHE A 92 20.09 -5.51 10.04
CA PHE A 92 21.41 -4.95 9.76
C PHE A 92 21.40 -4.19 8.43
N LEU A 93 21.35 -2.87 8.45
CA LEU A 93 21.47 -2.06 7.22
C LEU A 93 22.85 -2.19 6.58
N ASN A 94 23.87 -2.43 7.40
CA ASN A 94 25.22 -2.81 6.99
C ASN A 94 25.96 -3.44 8.19
N ARG A 95 27.28 -3.61 8.06
CA ARG A 95 28.12 -4.21 9.12
C ARG A 95 28.15 -3.42 10.44
N ALA A 96 27.85 -2.12 10.43
CA ALA A 96 27.96 -1.23 11.58
C ALA A 96 26.61 -0.74 12.12
N PHE A 97 25.55 -0.82 11.32
CA PHE A 97 24.25 -0.23 11.65
C PHE A 97 23.15 -1.29 11.60
N SER A 98 22.31 -1.32 12.63
CA SER A 98 21.08 -2.11 12.66
C SER A 98 19.90 -1.28 13.15
N ILE A 99 18.69 -1.70 12.77
CA ILE A 99 17.42 -1.16 13.25
C ILE A 99 16.70 -2.25 14.06
N GLY A 100 16.11 -1.89 15.19
CA GLY A 100 15.36 -2.81 16.06
C GLY A 100 16.03 -2.95 17.42
N LEU A 101 15.23 -3.14 18.48
CA LEU A 101 15.70 -3.26 19.86
C LEU A 101 15.46 -4.65 20.45
N ILE A 102 14.59 -5.45 19.82
CA ILE A 102 14.12 -6.74 20.33
C ILE A 102 14.06 -7.71 19.13
N PRO A 103 14.71 -8.88 19.19
CA PRO A 103 14.49 -9.91 18.18
C PRO A 103 13.03 -10.39 18.26
N ASP A 104 12.24 -10.14 17.22
CA ASP A 104 10.87 -10.62 17.17
C ASP A 104 10.70 -11.66 16.07
N ASN A 105 10.07 -12.77 16.43
CA ASN A 105 9.98 -13.94 15.55
C ASN A 105 8.64 -14.03 14.82
N ASN A 106 7.54 -13.39 15.24
CA ASN A 106 6.22 -13.66 14.63
C ASN A 106 5.12 -12.59 14.86
N PHE A 107 5.38 -11.29 14.70
CA PHE A 107 4.33 -10.27 14.99
C PHE A 107 3.41 -9.91 13.80
N VAL A 108 3.52 -10.57 12.65
CA VAL A 108 2.59 -10.31 11.52
C VAL A 108 1.47 -11.36 11.53
N GLY A 109 0.67 -11.35 12.61
CA GLY A 109 -0.61 -12.07 12.65
C GLY A 109 -1.77 -11.20 12.16
N ASP A 110 -2.90 -11.81 11.82
CA ASP A 110 -4.15 -11.13 11.46
C ASP A 110 -4.86 -10.44 12.67
N THR A 111 -4.21 -10.46 13.82
CA THR A 111 -4.73 -9.86 15.04
C THR A 111 -4.58 -8.34 14.97
N GLN A 112 -5.72 -7.66 14.94
CA GLN A 112 -5.81 -6.21 15.14
C GLN A 112 -4.93 -5.83 16.34
N PRO A 113 -4.04 -4.81 16.24
CA PRO A 113 -3.24 -4.39 17.37
C PRO A 113 -4.17 -4.16 18.57
N SER A 114 -3.78 -4.69 19.74
CA SER A 114 -4.45 -4.40 21.00
C SER A 114 -4.67 -2.89 21.13
N SER A 115 -5.69 -2.47 21.86
CA SER A 115 -6.10 -1.06 22.03
C SER A 115 -5.00 -0.09 22.50
N SER A 116 -3.80 -0.60 22.80
CA SER A 116 -2.58 0.16 23.02
C SER A 116 -1.39 -0.68 22.51
N PRO A 117 -1.09 -0.66 21.20
CA PRO A 117 0.13 -1.29 20.73
C PRO A 117 1.31 -0.56 21.41
N PRO A 118 2.31 -1.29 21.94
CA PRO A 118 3.45 -0.64 22.58
C PRO A 118 4.06 0.35 21.58
N LEU A 119 4.37 1.57 22.05
CA LEU A 119 4.96 2.65 21.25
C LEU A 119 6.21 2.20 20.48
N GLU A 120 6.86 1.14 20.94
CA GLU A 120 7.99 0.46 20.33
C GLU A 120 7.72 -0.01 18.88
N GLY A 121 6.47 -0.31 18.51
CA GLY A 121 6.14 -0.77 17.15
C GLY A 121 5.68 0.32 16.19
N PHE A 122 5.68 1.60 16.59
CA PHE A 122 5.06 2.66 15.80
C PHE A 122 5.94 3.11 14.62
N TRP A 123 5.30 3.25 13.47
CA TRP A 123 5.86 3.80 12.25
C TRP A 123 5.07 4.99 11.75
N LYS A 124 5.81 5.95 11.19
CA LYS A 124 5.26 6.99 10.33
C LYS A 124 5.93 6.93 8.95
N ILE A 125 5.13 6.93 7.90
CA ILE A 125 5.55 6.93 6.51
C ILE A 125 5.11 8.26 5.88
N SER A 126 6.02 8.87 5.13
CA SER A 126 5.76 10.04 4.28
C SER A 126 6.15 9.70 2.85
N LEU A 127 5.18 9.58 1.96
CA LEU A 127 5.43 9.33 0.54
C LEU A 127 6.11 10.54 -0.11
N ASP A 128 7.00 10.27 -1.06
CA ASP A 128 7.58 11.31 -1.91
C ASP A 128 6.49 11.89 -2.82
N SER A 129 6.34 13.21 -2.78
CA SER A 129 5.26 13.88 -3.50
C SER A 129 5.44 13.82 -5.01
N LYS A 130 6.67 13.80 -5.54
CA LYS A 130 6.92 13.73 -6.97
C LYS A 130 6.58 12.34 -7.50
N ASP A 131 7.02 11.31 -6.80
CA ASP A 131 6.77 9.92 -7.18
C ASP A 131 5.28 9.57 -7.07
N LEU A 132 4.62 10.00 -5.99
CA LEU A 132 3.17 9.86 -5.83
C LEU A 132 2.42 10.59 -6.96
N ASN A 133 2.78 11.85 -7.26
CA ASN A 133 2.15 12.59 -8.35
C ASN A 133 2.34 11.91 -9.69
N LYS A 134 3.55 11.39 -9.98
CA LYS A 134 3.81 10.62 -11.20
C LYS A 134 2.91 9.39 -11.29
N PHE A 135 2.74 8.65 -10.19
CA PHE A 135 1.83 7.51 -10.13
C PHE A 135 0.36 7.89 -10.35
N ILE A 136 -0.12 9.00 -9.78
CA ILE A 136 -1.50 9.44 -9.96
C ILE A 136 -1.77 9.80 -11.43
N HIS A 137 -0.85 10.54 -12.05
CA HIS A 137 -1.02 11.09 -13.41
C HIS A 137 -0.59 10.15 -14.55
N SER A 138 0.16 9.07 -14.27
CA SER A 138 0.55 8.10 -15.31
C SER A 138 -0.64 7.46 -16.02
N GLY A 139 -1.80 7.35 -15.36
CA GLY A 139 -3.06 6.86 -15.97
C GLY A 139 -3.89 7.91 -16.72
N GLN A 140 -3.47 9.19 -16.74
CA GLN A 140 -4.18 10.28 -17.43
C GLN A 140 -3.61 10.58 -18.83
N SER A 141 -2.36 10.20 -19.11
CA SER A 141 -1.71 10.46 -20.40
C SER A 141 -2.37 9.71 -21.56
N ASP A 142 -2.88 8.49 -21.31
CA ASP A 142 -3.40 7.63 -22.39
C ASP A 142 -4.79 8.06 -22.90
N LYS A 143 -5.53 8.90 -22.16
CA LYS A 143 -6.88 9.32 -22.57
C LYS A 143 -6.92 10.55 -23.48
N ARG A 144 -5.83 11.32 -23.60
CA ARG A 144 -5.84 12.57 -24.39
C ARG A 144 -5.41 12.41 -25.85
N SER A 145 -4.98 11.21 -26.27
CA SER A 145 -4.42 10.98 -27.61
C SER A 145 -5.42 10.50 -28.67
N ASN A 146 -6.67 10.16 -28.32
CA ASN A 146 -7.60 9.47 -29.26
C ASN A 146 -8.87 10.26 -29.66
N SER A 147 -8.91 11.58 -29.49
CA SER A 147 -10.07 12.38 -29.90
C SER A 147 -9.79 13.34 -31.07
N THR A 148 -9.15 12.84 -32.13
CA THR A 148 -9.20 13.50 -33.45
C THR A 148 -10.21 12.75 -34.31
N ILE A 149 -11.49 13.11 -34.18
CA ILE A 149 -12.54 12.65 -35.09
C ILE A 149 -12.39 13.45 -36.39
N HIS A 150 -11.83 12.83 -37.42
CA HIS A 150 -11.87 13.37 -38.78
C HIS A 150 -13.26 13.15 -39.37
N LEU A 151 -14.09 14.19 -39.32
CA LEU A 151 -15.31 14.30 -40.14
C LEU A 151 -14.88 14.46 -41.61
N ARG A 152 -14.86 13.36 -42.37
CA ARG A 152 -14.83 13.41 -43.84
C ARG A 152 -16.25 13.65 -44.34
N THR A 153 -16.51 14.86 -44.83
CA THR A 153 -17.70 15.15 -45.63
C THR A 153 -17.50 14.54 -47.02
N SER A 154 -18.35 13.60 -47.39
CA SER A 154 -18.50 13.15 -48.79
C SER A 154 -19.16 14.29 -49.58
N LYS A 155 -18.60 14.65 -50.73
CA LYS A 155 -19.31 15.39 -51.77
C LYS A 155 -19.32 14.54 -53.04
N GLU A 156 -20.51 14.48 -53.61
CA GLU A 156 -20.90 13.84 -54.88
C GLU A 156 -20.11 14.37 -56.08
#